data_AF-A0A7V3ZZG5-F1
#
_entry.id   AF-A0A7V3ZZG5-F1
#
_cell.length_a   1.000
_cell.length_b   1.000
_cell.length_c   1.000
_cell.angle_alpha   90.00
_cell.angle_beta   90.00
_cell.angle_gamma   90.00
#
_symmetry.space_group_name_H-M   'P 1'
#
loop_
_entity.id
_entity.type
_entity.pdbx_description
1 polymer ?
#
loop_
_entity_poly.entity_id
_entity_poly.type
_entity_poly.pdbx_seq_one_letter_code
_entity_poly.pdbx_strand_id
1 'polypeptide(L)' 'MEGERFTLRVGDKEEVLEKPRVFLCRCGASGNKPFCDGTHKRTGFQAPGGTLEVEGD' A
#
# COMPACT_ATOMS: atom_id res chain seq x y z
N MET A 1 12.54 -14.91 5.54
CA MET A 1 12.01 -13.61 5.99
C MET A 1 10.68 -13.92 6.63
N GLU A 2 10.72 -14.16 7.94
CA GLU A 2 9.60 -14.61 8.75
C GLU A 2 8.56 -13.49 8.82
N GLY A 3 7.29 -13.83 8.55
CA GLY A 3 6.23 -12.88 8.26
C GLY A 3 6.02 -11.90 9.41
N GLU A 4 6.43 -10.65 9.20
CA GLU A 4 6.20 -9.58 10.14
C GLU A 4 4.69 -9.36 10.26
N ARG A 5 4.13 -9.59 11.45
CA ARG A 5 2.78 -9.18 11.80
C ARG A 5 2.75 -7.66 11.84
N PHE A 6 1.87 -7.03 11.08
CA PHE A 6 1.69 -5.57 11.10
C PHE A 6 0.27 -5.20 11.50
N THR A 7 0.17 -4.12 12.29
CA THR A 7 -1.10 -3.48 12.64
C THR A 7 -1.34 -2.34 11.66
N LEU A 8 -2.41 -2.44 10.89
CA LEU A 8 -2.86 -1.40 9.97
C LEU A 8 -3.93 -0.58 10.65
N ARG A 9 -3.72 0.74 10.74
CA ARG A 9 -4.75 1.68 11.20
C ARG A 9 -5.31 2.48 10.02
N VAL A 10 -6.62 2.41 9.83
CA VAL A 10 -7.36 3.12 8.77
C VAL A 10 -8.42 3.99 9.42
N GLY A 11 -8.09 5.27 9.64
CA GLY A 11 -8.89 6.14 10.48
C GLY A 11 -8.91 5.63 11.92
N ASP A 12 -10.11 5.38 12.46
CA ASP A 12 -10.31 4.83 13.81
C ASP A 12 -10.32 3.29 13.85
N LYS A 13 -10.19 2.61 12.70
CA LYS A 13 -10.18 1.15 12.61
C LYS A 13 -8.76 0.63 12.69
N GLU A 14 -8.55 -0.44 13.46
CA GLU A 14 -7.30 -1.19 13.51
C GLU A 14 -7.52 -2.64 13.08
N GLU A 15 -6.62 -3.14 12.24
CA GLU A 15 -6.62 -4.52 11.74
C GLU A 15 -5.22 -5.12 11.89
N VAL A 16 -5.14 -6.34 12.40
CA VAL A 16 -3.89 -7.10 12.48
C VAL A 16 -3.78 -7.99 11.24
N LEU A 17 -2.68 -7.87 10.50
CA LEU A 17 -2.42 -8.64 9.30
C LEU A 17 -1.18 -9.51 9.48
N GLU A 18 -1.32 -10.78 9.11
CA GLU A 18 -0.23 -11.77 9.11
C GLU A 18 0.09 -12.12 7.66
N LYS A 19 0.85 -11.25 6.98
CA LYS A 19 1.26 -11.45 5.59
C LYS A 19 2.71 -11.02 5.40
N PRO A 20 3.45 -11.57 4.43
CA PRO A 20 4.83 -11.15 4.20
C PRO A 20 4.93 -9.74 3.61
N ARG A 21 3.89 -9.26 2.91
CA ARG A 21 3.84 -7.95 2.23
C ARG A 21 2.41 -7.43 2.11
N VAL A 22 2.26 -6.10 2.04
CA VAL A 22 1.02 -5.40 1.69
C VAL A 22 1.24 -4.42 0.54
N PHE A 23 0.20 -4.21 -0.26
CA PHE A 23 0.19 -3.24 -1.34
C PHE A 23 -0.99 -2.29 -1.14
N LEU A 24 -0.70 -1.01 -0.91
CA LEU A 24 -1.73 0.01 -0.72
C LEU A 24 -2.13 0.63 -2.07
N CYS A 25 -3.41 0.99 -2.17
CA CYS A 25 -3.93 1.65 -3.36
C CYS A 25 -3.42 3.10 -3.40
N ARG A 26 -2.76 3.44 -4.50
CA ARG A 26 -2.39 4.83 -4.83
C ARG A 26 -3.24 5.42 -5.98
N CYS A 27 -3.85 4.59 -6.81
CA CYS A 27 -4.62 5.05 -7.98
C CYS A 27 -6.03 5.57 -7.64
N GLY A 28 -6.53 5.37 -6.42
CA GLY A 28 -7.89 5.74 -6.00
C GLY A 28 -9.03 4.83 -6.50
N ALA A 29 -8.77 3.97 -7.48
CA ALA A 29 -9.82 3.19 -8.15
C ALA A 29 -10.06 1.78 -7.57
N SER A 30 -9.30 1.33 -6.58
CA SER A 30 -9.48 -0.02 -5.99
C SER A 30 -10.89 -0.22 -5.43
N GLY A 31 -11.51 -1.37 -5.67
CA GLY A 31 -12.75 -1.80 -5.00
C GLY A 31 -12.51 -2.33 -3.58
N ASN A 32 -11.26 -2.65 -3.24
CA ASN A 32 -10.84 -3.21 -1.95
C ASN A 32 -9.95 -2.22 -1.17
N LYS A 33 -10.37 -0.97 -1.04
CA LYS A 33 -9.58 0.05 -0.30
C LYS A 33 -9.42 -0.37 1.18
N PRO A 34 -8.25 -0.12 1.79
CA PRO A 34 -7.12 0.68 1.30
C PRO A 34 -6.14 -0.09 0.40
N PHE A 35 -6.39 -1.37 0.14
CA PHE A 35 -5.46 -2.25 -0.58
C PHE A 35 -5.56 -2.10 -2.10
N CYS A 36 -4.46 -2.43 -2.78
CA CYS A 36 -4.43 -2.56 -4.23
C CYS A 36 -5.08 -3.88 -4.67
N ASP A 37 -6.01 -3.81 -5.63
CA ASP A 37 -6.70 -4.96 -6.24
C ASP A 37 -6.37 -5.12 -7.74
N GLY A 38 -5.34 -4.41 -8.22
CA GLY A 38 -4.93 -4.41 -9.63
C GLY A 38 -5.71 -3.45 -10.53
N THR A 39 -6.73 -2.73 -10.02
CA THR A 39 -7.55 -1.81 -10.82
C THR A 39 -6.75 -0.70 -11.50
N HIS A 40 -5.61 -0.30 -10.93
CA HIS A 40 -4.71 0.70 -11.53
C HIS A 40 -4.33 0.39 -12.98
N LYS A 41 -4.21 -0.89 -13.36
CA LYS A 41 -3.92 -1.29 -14.75
C LYS A 41 -5.10 -1.01 -15.67
N ARG A 42 -6.32 -1.31 -15.20
CA ARG A 42 -7.56 -1.14 -15.96
C ARG A 42 -7.92 0.32 -16.18
N THR A 43 -7.62 1.17 -15.20
CA THR A 43 -7.87 2.63 -15.28
C THR A 43 -6.74 3.41 -15.94
N GLY A 44 -5.67 2.74 -16.39
CA GLY A 44 -4.52 3.42 -17.01
C GLY A 44 -3.78 4.36 -16.07
N PHE A 45 -3.79 4.11 -14.76
CA PHE A 45 -3.09 4.95 -13.80
C PHE A 45 -1.58 4.89 -14.06
N GLN A 46 -0.99 6.05 -14.32
CA GLN A 46 0.45 6.22 -14.51
C GLN A 46 0.98 7.18 -13.46
N ALA A 47 2.09 6.80 -12.84
CA ALA A 47 2.85 7.72 -12.01
C ALA A 47 4.32 7.29 -12.00
N PRO A 48 5.27 8.24 -11.97
CA PRO A 48 6.67 7.90 -11.86
C PRO A 48 6.92 7.17 -10.52
N GLY A 49 7.79 6.16 -10.58
CA GLY A 49 8.49 5.69 -9.40
C GLY A 49 9.45 6.79 -8.91
N GLY A 50 9.76 6.78 -7.62
CA GLY A 50 10.75 7.69 -7.05
C GLY A 50 11.59 6.95 -6.03
N THR A 51 12.88 7.28 -5.98
CA THR A 51 13.79 6.95 -4.89
C THR A 51 14.02 8.26 -4.15
N LEU A 52 13.78 8.26 -2.83
CA LEU A 52 14.15 9.39 -1.99
C LEU A 52 15.55 9.11 -1.46
N GLU A 53 16.52 9.91 -1.88
CA GLU A 53 17.83 9.97 -1.24
C GLU A 53 17.71 11.01 -0.12
N VAL A 54 17.81 10.55 1.13
CA VAL A 54 17.76 11.42 2.31
C VAL A 54 19.19 11.63 2.77
N GLU A 55 19.73 12.81 2.53
CA GLU A 55 20.92 13.29 3.22
C GLU A 55 20.47 13.87 4.58
N GLY A 56 21.00 13.31 5.67
CA GLY A 56 20.77 13.84 7.02
C GLY A 56 21.95 14.68 7.48
N ASP A 57 21.70 15.66 8.34
CA ASP A 57 22.73 16.28 9.19
C ASP A 57 23.19 15.32 10.29
#